data_AF-A0A0C2U6W2-F1
#
_entry.id   AF-A0A0C2U6W2-F1
#
_cell.length_a   1.000
_cell.length_b   1.000
_cell.length_c   1.000
_cell.angle_alpha   90.00
_cell.angle_beta   90.00
_cell.angle_gamma   90.00
#
_symmetry.space_group_name_H-M   'P 1'
#
loop_
_entity.id
_entity.type
_entity.pdbx_description
1 polymer ?
#
loop_
_entity_poly.entity_id
_entity_poly.type
_entity_poly.pdbx_seq_one_letter_code
_entity_poly.pdbx_strand_id
1 'polypeptide(L)'
;MMKRLIAVMVLLCAGPSALAVEPPRDFVPPPPSMIPNFREQSRDVVIELGTYAKKRNPAFQVLMRGGSELLVKGEQEMDWDDLHDPTGTNFMKRLPLRSVFRPLVKVLDGIVMDGLYCGPYAFDNKPLDEVLKARRDLDLELDAEKKRGIHRPPVAVEMGPFSNDPAEELRKYNDLKQKQARAEIQRRETYALDAIRSEGRNVLAIEMCDKPADRDAAYKGAIRDRVTPFAKIGTGPLDETPRAHPAFENAKEILTVANARNWLPVLRSDRFGTKGKFVEAIAETNYDIVLVDVAHRSAELLVKADISRLKFKKLGPRRLVIAVMPLGRAYDWRWYWQKGWEVGNPAFLYALDEGPGTYITDMGSGEWRGLLGKYLGGIMDLGFDGVMFDDVGTYQWFEELMPLGG
;
A
#
# COMPACT_ATOMS: atom_id res chain seq x y z
N MET A 1 -13.09 -0.88 -53.08
CA MET A 1 -12.73 -1.85 -52.01
C MET A 1 -11.28 -1.64 -51.63
N MET A 2 -11.01 -0.90 -50.56
CA MET A 2 -9.65 -0.73 -50.02
C MET A 2 -9.78 -0.65 -48.50
N LYS A 3 -9.59 -1.78 -47.82
CA LYS A 3 -9.50 -1.84 -46.36
C LYS A 3 -8.11 -1.32 -45.98
N ARG A 4 -8.06 -0.14 -45.35
CA ARG A 4 -6.87 0.33 -44.63
C ARG A 4 -6.73 -0.54 -43.37
N LEU A 5 -5.70 -1.38 -43.31
CA LEU A 5 -5.24 -1.96 -42.05
C LEU A 5 -4.65 -0.82 -41.21
N ILE A 6 -5.35 -0.46 -40.13
CA ILE A 6 -4.75 0.32 -39.04
C ILE A 6 -4.06 -0.72 -38.15
N ALA A 7 -2.73 -0.75 -38.20
CA ALA A 7 -1.93 -1.50 -37.24
C ALA A 7 -2.08 -0.80 -35.88
N VAL A 8 -2.89 -1.38 -34.99
CA VAL A 8 -2.94 -1.01 -33.58
C VAL A 8 -1.68 -1.57 -32.95
N MET A 9 -0.69 -0.72 -32.76
CA MET A 9 0.49 -1.02 -31.95
C MET A 9 0.01 -1.13 -30.50
N VAL A 10 -0.24 -2.35 -30.05
CA VAL A 10 -0.52 -2.66 -28.64
C VAL A 10 0.81 -2.48 -27.90
N LEU A 11 1.00 -1.33 -27.26
CA LEU A 11 2.02 -1.18 -26.23
C LEU A 11 1.58 -2.06 -25.03
N LEU A 12 2.09 -3.29 -24.98
CA LEU A 12 2.14 -4.05 -23.73
C LEU A 12 3.18 -3.37 -22.82
N CYS A 13 2.74 -2.42 -22.01
CA CYS A 13 3.50 -2.00 -20.83
C CYS A 13 3.12 -2.94 -19.67
N ALA A 14 3.72 -4.14 -19.67
CA ALA A 14 3.87 -4.94 -18.47
C ALA A 14 5.33 -4.80 -18.02
N GLY A 15 5.62 -3.68 -17.35
CA GLY A 15 6.90 -3.45 -16.69
C GLY A 15 6.87 -4.03 -15.26
N PRO A 16 8.04 -4.38 -14.70
CA PRO A 16 8.16 -4.79 -13.30
C PRO A 16 7.69 -3.64 -12.40
N SER A 17 6.94 -3.96 -11.36
CA SER A 17 6.70 -3.03 -10.26
C SER A 17 8.05 -2.77 -9.57
N ALA A 18 8.42 -1.49 -9.46
CA ALA A 18 9.69 -0.94 -8.99
C ALA A 18 10.85 -0.98 -10.01
N LEU A 19 10.90 0.01 -10.90
CA LEU A 19 12.17 0.61 -11.35
C LEU A 19 11.94 2.12 -11.53
N ALA A 20 12.11 2.86 -10.43
CA ALA A 20 12.16 4.30 -10.46
C ALA A 20 13.09 4.84 -11.56
N VAL A 21 12.90 6.12 -11.89
CA VAL A 21 13.87 6.91 -12.68
C VAL A 21 15.28 6.57 -12.16
N GLU A 22 16.19 6.25 -13.10
CA GLU A 22 17.56 5.83 -12.79
C GLU A 22 18.13 6.64 -11.62
N PRO A 23 18.83 6.00 -10.66
CA PRO A 23 19.46 6.73 -9.57
C PRO A 23 20.28 7.88 -10.15
N PRO A 24 20.42 9.02 -9.43
CA PRO A 24 21.21 10.14 -9.93
C PRO A 24 22.53 9.61 -10.48
N ARG A 25 22.94 10.05 -11.68
CA ARG A 25 24.05 9.42 -12.44
C ARG A 25 25.36 9.26 -11.65
N ASP A 26 25.55 10.09 -10.62
CA ASP A 26 26.74 10.10 -9.77
C ASP A 26 26.47 9.56 -8.34
N PHE A 27 25.34 8.88 -8.11
CA PHE A 27 25.03 8.31 -6.81
C PHE A 27 25.93 7.10 -6.52
N VAL A 28 26.63 7.18 -5.38
CA VAL A 28 27.41 6.07 -4.84
C VAL A 28 26.75 5.66 -3.52
N PRO A 29 26.26 4.40 -3.39
CA PRO A 29 25.66 3.96 -2.15
C PRO A 29 26.69 4.04 -1.02
N PRO A 30 26.31 4.53 0.17
CA PRO A 30 27.21 4.54 1.31
C PRO A 30 27.57 3.10 1.71
N PRO A 31 28.72 2.90 2.37
CA PRO A 31 29.04 1.65 3.06
C PRO A 31 27.84 1.11 3.84
N PRO A 32 27.57 -0.21 3.79
CA PRO A 32 26.41 -0.81 4.46
C PRO A 32 26.23 -0.43 5.93
N SER A 33 27.34 -0.20 6.66
CA SER A 33 27.34 0.21 8.07
C SER A 33 26.85 1.65 8.33
N MET A 34 26.59 2.43 7.27
CA MET A 34 26.04 3.78 7.34
C MET A 34 24.63 3.86 6.73
N ILE A 35 24.09 2.74 6.24
CA ILE A 35 22.74 2.70 5.66
C ILE A 35 21.71 2.80 6.80
N PRO A 36 20.82 3.80 6.81
CA PRO A 36 19.77 3.92 7.80
C PRO A 36 18.79 2.74 7.75
N ASN A 37 18.13 2.47 8.88
CA ASN A 37 17.00 1.55 8.91
C ASN A 37 15.73 2.25 8.38
N PHE A 38 15.52 2.23 7.06
CA PHE A 38 14.38 2.91 6.42
C PHE A 38 13.02 2.35 6.84
N ARG A 39 12.96 1.06 7.18
CA ARG A 39 11.76 0.42 7.74
C ARG A 39 11.43 0.98 9.12
N GLU A 40 12.43 1.14 9.99
CA GLU A 40 12.26 1.77 11.30
C GLU A 40 11.81 3.22 11.19
N GLN A 41 12.46 4.01 10.33
CA GLN A 41 12.05 5.40 10.09
C GLN A 41 10.60 5.49 9.62
N SER A 42 10.19 4.63 8.69
CA SER A 42 8.82 4.61 8.17
C SER A 42 7.81 4.20 9.24
N ARG A 43 8.14 3.17 10.05
CA ARG A 43 7.33 2.76 11.21
C ARG A 43 7.16 3.90 12.19
N ASP A 44 8.24 4.61 12.51
CA ASP A 44 8.22 5.71 13.48
C ASP A 44 7.31 6.86 13.02
N VAL A 45 7.36 7.23 11.74
CA VAL A 45 6.47 8.25 11.18
C VAL A 45 5.00 7.83 11.28
N VAL A 46 4.67 6.60 10.90
CA VAL A 46 3.29 6.09 10.98
C VAL A 46 2.80 6.04 12.44
N ILE A 47 3.65 5.54 13.36
CA ILE A 47 3.34 5.46 14.78
C ILE A 47 3.15 6.86 15.36
N GLU A 48 4.02 7.81 15.06
CA GLU A 48 3.96 9.19 15.56
C GLU A 48 2.67 9.87 15.09
N LEU A 49 2.40 9.87 13.78
CA LEU A 49 1.23 10.51 13.19
C LEU A 49 -0.06 9.87 13.68
N GLY A 50 -0.14 8.54 13.68
CA GLY A 50 -1.33 7.84 14.15
C GLY A 50 -1.54 7.99 15.67
N THR A 51 -0.48 8.01 16.48
CA THR A 51 -0.57 8.29 17.92
C THR A 51 -1.06 9.72 18.18
N TYR A 52 -0.54 10.70 17.43
CA TYR A 52 -1.01 12.08 17.47
C TYR A 52 -2.52 12.16 17.18
N ALA A 53 -2.98 11.50 16.11
CA ALA A 53 -4.39 11.48 15.74
C ALA A 53 -5.28 10.82 16.82
N LYS A 54 -4.89 9.64 17.32
CA LYS A 54 -5.62 8.92 18.37
C LYS A 54 -5.65 9.68 19.70
N LYS A 55 -4.57 10.39 20.05
CA LYS A 55 -4.51 11.24 21.25
C LYS A 55 -5.49 12.42 21.16
N ARG A 56 -5.60 13.03 19.98
CA ARG A 56 -6.50 14.17 19.73
C ARG A 56 -7.96 13.73 19.58
N ASN A 57 -8.21 12.56 19.00
CA ASN A 57 -9.53 11.94 18.92
C ASN A 57 -9.39 10.40 18.98
N PRO A 58 -9.73 9.75 20.12
CA PRO A 58 -9.61 8.30 20.28
C PRO A 58 -10.43 7.48 19.27
N ALA A 59 -11.51 8.05 18.72
CA ALA A 59 -12.36 7.41 17.71
C ALA A 59 -11.84 7.60 16.28
N PHE A 60 -10.81 8.42 16.06
CA PHE A 60 -10.27 8.67 14.72
C PHE A 60 -9.68 7.40 14.12
N GLN A 61 -10.09 7.04 12.91
CA GLN A 61 -9.67 5.80 12.27
C GLN A 61 -8.31 5.99 11.55
N VAL A 62 -7.40 5.02 11.68
CA VAL A 62 -6.09 5.05 11.03
C VAL A 62 -5.92 3.78 10.20
N LEU A 63 -5.76 3.97 8.90
CA LEU A 63 -5.49 2.91 7.92
C LEU A 63 -4.11 3.11 7.30
N MET A 64 -3.53 2.04 6.78
CA MET A 64 -2.24 2.05 6.09
C MET A 64 -2.30 1.27 4.78
N ARG A 65 -1.72 1.80 3.71
CA ARG A 65 -1.58 1.17 2.39
C ARG A 65 -0.13 1.22 1.91
N GLY A 66 0.32 0.19 1.21
CA GLY A 66 1.64 0.10 0.56
C GLY A 66 2.81 -0.25 1.48
N GLY A 67 2.64 -0.26 2.80
CA GLY A 67 3.68 -0.58 3.78
C GLY A 67 3.43 -1.85 4.59
N SER A 68 2.73 -2.83 4.04
CA SER A 68 2.25 -4.03 4.77
C SER A 68 3.40 -4.83 5.41
N GLU A 69 4.57 -4.87 4.77
CA GLU A 69 5.76 -5.55 5.30
C GLU A 69 6.30 -4.93 6.60
N LEU A 70 5.98 -3.67 6.90
CA LEU A 70 6.40 -3.01 8.15
C LEU A 70 5.72 -3.60 9.39
N LEU A 71 4.70 -4.44 9.22
CA LEU A 71 3.99 -5.09 10.34
C LEU A 71 4.81 -6.21 10.98
N VAL A 72 5.82 -6.74 10.28
CA VAL A 72 6.59 -7.91 10.70
C VAL A 72 8.08 -7.68 10.51
N LYS A 73 8.90 -8.26 11.40
CA LYS A 73 10.37 -8.26 11.24
C LYS A 73 10.75 -9.09 10.02
N GLY A 74 11.30 -8.42 8.99
CA GLY A 74 11.78 -9.05 7.75
C GLY A 74 13.23 -9.55 7.83
N GLU A 75 13.66 -10.30 6.81
CA GLU A 75 15.04 -10.78 6.67
C GLU A 75 16.02 -9.61 6.47
N GLN A 76 15.66 -8.63 5.64
CA GLN A 76 16.47 -7.43 5.43
C GLN A 76 16.72 -6.64 6.72
N GLU A 77 15.74 -6.57 7.63
CA GLU A 77 15.94 -5.95 8.94
C GLU A 77 16.77 -6.80 9.89
N MET A 78 16.81 -8.13 9.70
CA MET A 78 17.70 -9.01 10.45
C MET A 78 19.15 -8.80 10.01
N ASP A 79 19.39 -8.73 8.70
CA ASP A 79 20.71 -8.47 8.13
C ASP A 79 21.22 -7.08 8.55
N TRP A 80 20.33 -6.09 8.60
CA TRP A 80 20.64 -4.78 9.14
C TRP A 80 21.08 -4.84 10.61
N ASP A 81 20.34 -5.57 11.46
CA ASP A 81 20.69 -5.75 12.88
C ASP A 81 22.03 -6.47 13.05
N ASP A 82 22.29 -7.53 12.26
CA ASP A 82 23.54 -8.29 12.32
C ASP A 82 24.75 -7.44 11.95
N LEU A 83 24.60 -6.54 10.98
CA LEU A 83 25.65 -5.63 10.56
C LEU A 83 25.95 -4.53 11.60
N HIS A 84 24.92 -3.98 12.24
CA HIS A 84 25.03 -2.81 13.11
C HIS A 84 25.16 -3.16 14.61
N ASP A 85 24.74 -4.36 15.03
CA ASP A 85 24.89 -4.90 16.39
C ASP A 85 25.32 -6.38 16.33
N PRO A 86 26.56 -6.66 15.87
CA PRO A 86 27.05 -8.03 15.65
C PRO A 86 27.17 -8.84 16.95
N THR A 87 27.32 -8.16 18.09
CA THR A 87 27.41 -8.79 19.41
C THR A 87 26.03 -9.00 20.06
N GLY A 88 24.94 -8.51 19.43
CA GLY A 88 23.58 -8.64 19.94
C GLY A 88 23.36 -7.96 21.29
N THR A 89 24.13 -6.90 21.55
CA THR A 89 24.10 -6.18 22.85
C THR A 89 22.76 -5.50 23.12
N ASN A 90 21.97 -5.21 22.08
CA ASN A 90 20.65 -4.60 22.19
C ASN A 90 19.51 -5.61 21.96
N PHE A 91 19.40 -6.62 22.83
CA PHE A 91 18.36 -7.67 22.73
C PHE A 91 16.92 -7.11 22.60
N MET A 92 16.60 -6.02 23.29
CA MET A 92 15.27 -5.37 23.21
C MET A 92 14.94 -4.81 21.82
N LYS A 93 15.94 -4.56 20.98
CA LYS A 93 15.76 -4.05 19.60
C LYS A 93 15.78 -5.16 18.55
N ARG A 94 16.29 -6.36 18.89
CA ARG A 94 16.40 -7.50 17.97
C ARG A 94 15.20 -8.43 18.10
N LEU A 95 14.06 -7.99 17.56
CA LEU A 95 12.88 -8.86 17.46
C LEU A 95 13.22 -10.08 16.58
N PRO A 96 12.78 -11.31 16.95
CA PRO A 96 12.95 -12.47 16.09
C PRO A 96 12.31 -12.29 14.71
N LEU A 97 12.88 -12.93 13.69
CA LEU A 97 12.31 -12.97 12.34
C LEU A 97 10.82 -13.36 12.35
N ARG A 98 10.00 -12.66 11.56
CA ARG A 98 8.52 -12.76 11.48
C ARG A 98 7.77 -12.29 12.74
N SER A 99 8.45 -11.69 13.72
CA SER A 99 7.75 -11.11 14.87
C SER A 99 6.94 -9.87 14.49
N VAL A 100 5.76 -9.72 15.08
CA VAL A 100 4.87 -8.59 14.84
C VAL A 100 5.36 -7.32 15.54
N PHE A 101 5.43 -6.20 14.81
CA PHE A 101 5.68 -4.87 15.36
C PHE A 101 4.42 -4.30 16.02
N ARG A 102 4.10 -4.80 17.23
CA ARG A 102 2.88 -4.42 17.97
C ARG A 102 2.67 -2.91 18.16
N PRO A 103 3.69 -2.06 18.38
CA PRO A 103 3.47 -0.62 18.47
C PRO A 103 2.79 -0.04 17.22
N LEU A 104 3.19 -0.49 16.03
CA LEU A 104 2.54 -0.11 14.77
C LEU A 104 1.11 -0.63 14.72
N VAL A 105 0.91 -1.94 14.95
CA VAL A 105 -0.43 -2.57 14.87
C VAL A 105 -1.43 -1.99 15.89
N LYS A 106 -0.95 -1.48 17.02
CA LYS A 106 -1.79 -0.84 18.03
C LYS A 106 -2.39 0.48 17.56
N VAL A 107 -1.67 1.21 16.70
CA VAL A 107 -2.09 2.51 16.18
C VAL A 107 -3.07 2.35 15.01
N LEU A 108 -2.97 1.25 14.25
CA LEU A 108 -3.81 0.98 13.09
C LEU A 108 -5.15 0.34 13.47
N ASP A 109 -6.24 0.78 12.81
CA ASP A 109 -7.55 0.12 12.85
C ASP A 109 -7.74 -0.90 11.71
N GLY A 110 -6.89 -0.83 10.70
CA GLY A 110 -6.81 -1.78 9.60
C GLY A 110 -5.72 -1.44 8.58
N ILE A 111 -5.55 -2.33 7.61
CA ILE A 111 -4.68 -2.11 6.46
C ILE A 111 -5.48 -2.23 5.16
N VAL A 112 -4.96 -1.59 4.12
CA VAL A 112 -5.44 -1.73 2.74
C VAL A 112 -4.38 -2.50 1.96
N MET A 113 -4.78 -3.63 1.39
CA MET A 113 -3.92 -4.46 0.53
C MET A 113 -4.44 -4.38 -0.91
N ASP A 114 -3.52 -4.34 -1.87
CA ASP A 114 -3.86 -4.31 -3.29
C ASP A 114 -3.76 -5.71 -3.89
N GLY A 115 -4.75 -6.11 -4.68
CA GLY A 115 -4.69 -7.30 -5.53
C GLY A 115 -4.60 -8.64 -4.78
N LEU A 116 -5.40 -8.84 -3.72
CA LEU A 116 -5.45 -10.13 -3.03
C LEU A 116 -6.15 -11.20 -3.90
N TYR A 117 -7.13 -10.79 -4.70
CA TYR A 117 -7.99 -11.69 -5.47
C TYR A 117 -7.91 -11.47 -6.99
N CYS A 118 -7.58 -10.24 -7.41
CA CYS A 118 -7.40 -9.85 -8.80
C CYS A 118 -5.99 -9.30 -9.08
N GLY A 119 -5.54 -9.44 -10.32
CA GLY A 119 -4.24 -8.92 -10.76
C GLY A 119 -3.11 -9.97 -10.72
N PRO A 120 -1.90 -9.58 -11.14
CA PRO A 120 -0.80 -10.51 -11.38
C PRO A 120 -0.27 -11.20 -10.11
N TYR A 121 -0.54 -10.64 -8.94
CA TYR A 121 -0.02 -11.13 -7.66
C TYR A 121 -1.09 -11.80 -6.77
N ALA A 122 -2.34 -11.91 -7.25
CA ALA A 122 -3.46 -12.48 -6.52
C ALA A 122 -3.20 -13.93 -6.06
N PHE A 123 -3.85 -14.34 -4.97
CA PHE A 123 -3.73 -15.68 -4.39
C PHE A 123 -4.56 -16.77 -5.12
N ASP A 124 -4.87 -16.56 -6.40
CA ASP A 124 -5.63 -17.51 -7.26
C ASP A 124 -6.95 -17.97 -6.62
N ASN A 125 -7.65 -17.08 -5.90
CA ASN A 125 -8.87 -17.39 -5.14
C ASN A 125 -8.75 -18.48 -4.06
N LYS A 126 -7.53 -18.91 -3.71
CA LYS A 126 -7.31 -19.82 -2.57
C LYS A 126 -7.80 -19.16 -1.27
N PRO A 127 -8.47 -19.90 -0.38
CA PRO A 127 -8.84 -19.38 0.94
C PRO A 127 -7.61 -18.84 1.67
N LEU A 128 -7.70 -17.61 2.17
CA LEU A 128 -6.55 -16.97 2.80
C LEU A 128 -6.09 -17.74 4.05
N ASP A 129 -7.00 -18.40 4.78
CA ASP A 129 -6.63 -19.24 5.92
C ASP A 129 -5.82 -20.48 5.51
N GLU A 130 -6.05 -21.03 4.31
CA GLU A 130 -5.23 -22.11 3.75
C GLU A 130 -3.85 -21.60 3.34
N VAL A 131 -3.78 -20.41 2.74
CA VAL A 131 -2.51 -19.73 2.39
C VAL A 131 -1.66 -19.49 3.65
N LEU A 132 -2.27 -18.92 4.69
CA LEU A 132 -1.63 -18.64 5.97
C LEU A 132 -1.12 -19.93 6.62
N LYS A 133 -1.94 -21.00 6.63
CA LYS A 133 -1.54 -22.30 7.18
C LYS A 133 -0.36 -22.89 6.42
N ALA A 134 -0.44 -22.95 5.08
CA ALA A 134 0.62 -23.52 4.26
C ALA A 134 1.95 -22.78 4.44
N ARG A 135 1.91 -21.46 4.59
CA ARG A 135 3.11 -20.65 4.88
C ARG A 135 3.72 -21.00 6.24
N ARG A 136 2.91 -21.04 7.31
CA ARG A 136 3.37 -21.42 8.65
C ARG A 136 3.97 -22.82 8.70
N ASP A 137 3.38 -23.78 8.01
CA ASP A 137 3.90 -25.15 7.95
C ASP A 137 5.27 -25.18 7.25
N LEU A 138 5.41 -24.48 6.11
CA LEU A 138 6.69 -24.35 5.40
C LEU A 138 7.76 -23.62 6.23
N ASP A 139 7.36 -22.60 6.97
CA ASP A 139 8.22 -21.85 7.88
C ASP A 139 8.82 -22.70 9.00
N LEU A 140 8.01 -23.57 9.60
CA LEU A 140 8.49 -24.51 10.62
C LEU A 140 9.50 -25.52 10.04
N GLU A 141 9.28 -25.96 8.80
CA GLU A 141 10.21 -26.83 8.08
C GLU A 141 11.54 -26.13 7.81
N LEU A 142 11.50 -24.91 7.26
CA LEU A 142 12.70 -24.10 6.99
C LEU A 142 13.50 -23.81 8.26
N ASP A 143 12.84 -23.50 9.37
CA ASP A 143 13.50 -23.30 10.66
C ASP A 143 14.18 -24.57 11.17
N ALA A 144 13.53 -25.73 10.99
CA ALA A 144 14.08 -27.03 11.37
C ALA A 144 15.27 -27.44 10.48
N GLU A 145 15.24 -27.10 9.18
CA GLU A 145 16.37 -27.23 8.26
C GLU A 145 17.54 -26.33 8.66
N LYS A 146 17.27 -25.05 8.94
CA LYS A 146 18.30 -24.08 9.37
C LYS A 146 19.00 -24.53 10.65
N LYS A 147 18.26 -25.08 11.62
CA LYS A 147 18.83 -25.66 12.85
C LYS A 147 19.73 -26.87 12.60
N ARG A 148 19.55 -27.58 11.47
CA ARG A 148 20.40 -28.69 11.03
C ARG A 148 21.55 -28.23 10.11
N GLY A 149 21.71 -26.92 9.90
CA GLY A 149 22.72 -26.35 9.00
C GLY A 149 22.34 -26.38 7.52
N ILE A 150 21.08 -26.69 7.18
CA ILE A 150 20.57 -26.67 5.80
C ILE A 150 19.94 -25.29 5.55
N HIS A 151 20.52 -24.53 4.62
CA HIS A 151 20.05 -23.20 4.24
C HIS A 151 19.28 -23.26 2.92
N ARG A 152 17.96 -23.41 2.99
CA ARG A 152 17.07 -23.33 1.82
C ARG A 152 16.45 -21.93 1.73
N PRO A 153 16.36 -21.32 0.54
CA PRO A 153 15.68 -20.04 0.39
C PRO A 153 14.18 -20.16 0.74
N PRO A 154 13.58 -19.10 1.29
CA PRO A 154 12.18 -19.11 1.75
C PRO A 154 11.16 -19.19 0.60
N VAL A 155 11.58 -18.80 -0.62
CA VAL A 155 10.91 -19.05 -1.89
C VAL A 155 11.79 -19.97 -2.71
N ALA A 156 11.23 -21.10 -3.15
CA ALA A 156 11.96 -22.06 -3.96
C ALA A 156 12.34 -21.43 -5.31
N VAL A 157 13.62 -21.51 -5.66
CA VAL A 157 14.11 -21.12 -6.98
C VAL A 157 13.96 -22.33 -7.91
N GLU A 158 13.00 -22.25 -8.84
CA GLU A 158 12.78 -23.30 -9.82
C GLU A 158 13.95 -23.33 -10.81
N MET A 159 14.75 -24.41 -10.76
CA MET A 159 15.77 -24.69 -11.79
C MET A 159 15.15 -25.62 -12.83
N GLY A 160 14.84 -25.06 -14.01
CA GLY A 160 14.23 -25.79 -15.12
C GLY A 160 15.25 -26.45 -16.06
N PRO A 161 14.80 -27.30 -16.99
CA PRO A 161 15.67 -27.85 -18.02
C PRO A 161 16.15 -26.72 -18.96
N PHE A 162 17.46 -26.55 -19.03
CA PHE A 162 18.12 -25.61 -19.93
C PHE A 162 17.87 -26.01 -21.40
N SER A 163 17.44 -25.05 -22.21
CA SER A 163 17.43 -25.12 -23.68
C SER A 163 18.76 -24.58 -24.22
N ASN A 164 19.16 -25.10 -25.38
CA ASN A 164 20.28 -24.56 -26.14
C ASN A 164 19.84 -23.42 -27.09
N ASP A 165 18.54 -23.14 -27.20
CA ASP A 165 18.00 -22.00 -27.97
C ASP A 165 17.99 -20.73 -27.11
N PRO A 166 18.78 -19.68 -27.46
CA PRO A 166 18.83 -18.44 -26.69
C PRO A 166 17.48 -17.73 -26.55
N ALA A 167 16.60 -17.81 -27.56
CA ALA A 167 15.30 -17.15 -27.50
C ALA A 167 14.34 -17.88 -26.55
N GLU A 168 14.36 -19.21 -26.56
CA GLU A 168 13.60 -20.03 -25.64
C GLU A 168 14.08 -19.84 -24.19
N GLU A 169 15.40 -19.81 -23.97
CA GLU A 169 15.98 -19.58 -22.65
C GLU A 169 15.65 -18.21 -22.09
N LEU A 170 15.73 -17.15 -22.90
CA LEU A 170 15.35 -15.81 -22.45
C LEU A 170 13.88 -15.74 -22.04
N ARG A 171 12.98 -16.40 -22.79
CA ARG A 171 11.56 -16.48 -22.43
C ARG A 171 11.35 -17.23 -21.11
N LYS A 172 11.97 -18.40 -20.95
CA LYS A 172 11.89 -19.18 -19.69
C LYS A 172 12.45 -18.41 -18.51
N TYR A 173 13.58 -17.73 -18.69
CA TYR A 173 14.18 -16.89 -17.67
C TYR A 173 13.21 -15.79 -17.21
N ASN A 174 12.57 -15.09 -18.15
CA ASN A 174 11.58 -14.06 -17.83
C ASN A 174 10.35 -14.64 -17.11
N ASP A 175 9.83 -15.79 -17.57
CA ASP A 175 8.70 -16.48 -16.94
C ASP A 175 9.05 -16.91 -15.49
N LEU A 176 10.24 -17.48 -15.28
CA LEU A 176 10.74 -17.88 -13.95
C LEU A 176 10.94 -16.68 -13.03
N LYS A 177 11.54 -15.60 -13.54
CA LYS A 177 11.73 -14.35 -12.79
C LYS A 177 10.39 -13.76 -12.34
N GLN A 178 9.38 -13.77 -13.21
CA GLN A 178 8.03 -13.31 -12.86
C GLN A 178 7.37 -14.20 -11.80
N LYS A 179 7.46 -15.53 -11.94
CA LYS A 179 6.96 -16.48 -10.94
C LYS A 179 7.62 -16.26 -9.58
N GLN A 180 8.94 -16.07 -9.56
CA GLN A 180 9.70 -15.84 -8.34
C GLN A 180 9.30 -14.52 -7.68
N ALA A 181 9.21 -13.43 -8.45
CA ALA A 181 8.76 -12.13 -7.94
C ALA A 181 7.34 -12.21 -7.36
N ARG A 182 6.42 -12.90 -8.05
CA ARG A 182 5.06 -13.15 -7.57
C ARG A 182 5.06 -13.93 -6.25
N ALA A 183 5.83 -15.01 -6.16
CA ALA A 183 5.90 -15.83 -4.96
C ALA A 183 6.48 -15.05 -3.77
N GLU A 184 7.46 -14.18 -4.01
CA GLU A 184 8.05 -13.33 -2.99
C GLU A 184 7.08 -12.26 -2.49
N ILE A 185 6.36 -11.57 -3.39
CA ILE A 185 5.30 -10.63 -3.00
C ILE A 185 4.22 -11.34 -2.18
N GLN A 186 3.73 -12.49 -2.66
CA GLN A 186 2.74 -13.29 -1.93
C GLN A 186 3.23 -13.72 -0.55
N ARG A 187 4.51 -14.13 -0.42
CA ARG A 187 5.13 -14.48 0.87
C ARG A 187 5.03 -13.29 1.84
N ARG A 188 5.44 -12.11 1.41
CA ARG A 188 5.47 -10.91 2.24
C ARG A 188 4.07 -10.45 2.66
N GLU A 189 3.12 -10.45 1.71
CA GLU A 189 1.73 -10.14 2.00
C GLU A 189 1.08 -11.18 2.94
N THR A 190 1.48 -12.45 2.85
CA THR A 190 1.02 -13.50 3.77
C THR A 190 1.45 -13.21 5.21
N TYR A 191 2.70 -12.76 5.44
CA TYR A 191 3.14 -12.39 6.78
C TYR A 191 2.42 -11.16 7.33
N ALA A 192 2.22 -10.14 6.50
CA ALA A 192 1.47 -8.95 6.87
C ALA A 192 0.01 -9.29 7.24
N LEU A 193 -0.62 -10.14 6.42
CA LEU A 193 -1.97 -10.65 6.65
C LEU A 193 -2.07 -11.43 7.95
N ASP A 194 -1.08 -12.28 8.25
CA ASP A 194 -1.06 -13.04 9.49
C ASP A 194 -0.95 -12.11 10.71
N ALA A 195 0.00 -11.17 10.65
CA ALA A 195 0.24 -10.20 11.72
C ALA A 195 -1.01 -9.38 12.05
N ILE A 196 -1.65 -8.79 11.03
CA ILE A 196 -2.80 -7.90 11.22
C ILE A 196 -4.04 -8.67 11.74
N ARG A 197 -4.26 -9.90 11.26
CA ARG A 197 -5.35 -10.77 11.71
C ARG A 197 -5.14 -11.29 13.12
N SER A 198 -3.90 -11.65 13.49
CA SER A 198 -3.58 -12.14 14.83
C SER A 198 -3.87 -11.12 15.93
N GLU A 199 -3.83 -9.82 15.59
CA GLU A 199 -4.14 -8.71 16.47
C GLU A 199 -5.59 -8.19 16.28
N GLY A 200 -6.44 -8.93 15.56
CA GLY A 200 -7.86 -8.66 15.39
C GLY A 200 -8.19 -7.39 14.58
N ARG A 201 -7.27 -6.94 13.72
CA ARG A 201 -7.44 -5.73 12.91
C ARG A 201 -8.05 -6.05 11.54
N ASN A 202 -8.65 -5.01 10.93
CA ASN A 202 -9.38 -5.16 9.68
C ASN A 202 -8.45 -5.19 8.48
N VAL A 203 -8.86 -5.91 7.44
CA VAL A 203 -8.22 -5.90 6.12
C VAL A 203 -9.23 -5.43 5.10
N LEU A 204 -8.89 -4.34 4.43
CA LEU A 204 -9.59 -3.82 3.28
C LEU A 204 -8.76 -4.17 2.05
N ALA A 205 -9.42 -4.36 0.91
CA ALA A 205 -8.75 -4.69 -0.33
C ALA A 205 -9.20 -3.84 -1.49
N ILE A 206 -8.26 -3.43 -2.34
CA ILE A 206 -8.52 -2.82 -3.64
C ILE A 206 -8.15 -3.85 -4.71
N GLU A 207 -9.12 -4.20 -5.54
CA GLU A 207 -8.98 -5.23 -6.56
C GLU A 207 -9.13 -4.60 -7.94
N MET A 208 -8.08 -4.67 -8.75
CA MET A 208 -8.10 -4.25 -10.15
C MET A 208 -8.27 -5.52 -11.01
N CYS A 209 -9.50 -5.78 -11.44
CA CYS A 209 -9.89 -7.00 -12.12
C CYS A 209 -10.00 -6.79 -13.63
N ASP A 210 -9.68 -7.82 -14.42
CA ASP A 210 -9.75 -7.71 -15.88
C ASP A 210 -11.19 -7.87 -16.40
N LYS A 211 -11.96 -8.80 -15.81
CA LYS A 211 -13.31 -9.16 -16.28
C LYS A 211 -14.35 -9.08 -15.17
N PRO A 212 -15.63 -8.85 -15.52
CA PRO A 212 -16.74 -8.90 -14.55
C PRO A 212 -16.79 -10.21 -13.74
N ALA A 213 -16.47 -11.34 -14.36
CA ALA A 213 -16.43 -12.63 -13.67
C ALA A 213 -15.34 -12.68 -12.58
N ASP A 214 -14.16 -12.10 -12.85
CA ASP A 214 -13.05 -12.04 -11.89
C ASP A 214 -13.42 -11.15 -10.71
N ARG A 215 -14.07 -10.01 -10.98
CA ARG A 215 -14.62 -9.12 -9.94
C ARG A 215 -15.64 -9.84 -9.06
N ASP A 216 -16.57 -10.59 -9.65
CA ASP A 216 -17.57 -11.33 -8.89
C ASP A 216 -16.95 -12.46 -8.06
N ALA A 217 -15.89 -13.10 -8.57
CA ALA A 217 -15.09 -14.08 -7.82
C ALA A 217 -14.32 -13.41 -6.65
N ALA A 218 -13.73 -12.25 -6.88
CA ALA A 218 -13.04 -11.47 -5.85
C ALA A 218 -13.96 -11.08 -4.71
N TYR A 219 -15.18 -10.61 -5.00
CA TYR A 219 -16.18 -10.35 -3.96
C TYR A 219 -16.51 -11.61 -3.15
N LYS A 220 -16.71 -12.77 -3.79
CA LYS A 220 -16.98 -14.03 -3.09
C LYS A 220 -15.80 -14.48 -2.22
N GLY A 221 -14.58 -14.41 -2.73
CA GLY A 221 -13.36 -14.73 -2.01
C GLY A 221 -13.17 -13.83 -0.78
N ALA A 222 -13.33 -12.52 -0.96
CA ALA A 222 -13.20 -11.56 0.12
C ALA A 222 -14.22 -11.77 1.26
N ILE A 223 -15.49 -12.07 0.94
CA ILE A 223 -16.49 -12.40 1.98
C ILE A 223 -16.05 -13.64 2.78
N ARG A 224 -15.66 -14.72 2.08
CA ARG A 224 -15.19 -15.97 2.70
C ARG A 224 -14.05 -15.66 3.68
N ASP A 225 -13.12 -14.82 3.25
CA ASP A 225 -11.92 -14.51 4.00
C ASP A 225 -12.08 -13.32 4.97
N ARG A 226 -13.31 -12.78 5.13
CA ARG A 226 -13.62 -11.62 5.99
C ARG A 226 -12.78 -10.37 5.67
N VAL A 227 -12.53 -10.13 4.39
CA VAL A 227 -11.90 -8.93 3.85
C VAL A 227 -13.00 -8.02 3.29
N THR A 228 -12.85 -6.71 3.41
CA THR A 228 -13.78 -5.73 2.81
C THR A 228 -13.24 -5.26 1.45
N PRO A 229 -13.73 -5.78 0.32
CA PRO A 229 -13.16 -5.48 -0.99
C PRO A 229 -13.83 -4.26 -1.64
N PHE A 230 -13.04 -3.56 -2.47
CA PHE A 230 -13.53 -2.71 -3.55
C PHE A 230 -12.90 -3.20 -4.85
N ALA A 231 -13.73 -3.67 -5.79
CA ALA A 231 -13.24 -4.27 -7.03
C ALA A 231 -13.67 -3.45 -8.25
N LYS A 232 -12.69 -2.95 -9.01
CA LYS A 232 -12.84 -2.18 -10.24
C LYS A 232 -12.44 -3.01 -11.45
N ILE A 233 -13.07 -2.76 -12.59
CA ILE A 233 -12.64 -3.34 -13.87
C ILE A 233 -11.59 -2.44 -14.53
N GLY A 234 -10.46 -3.03 -14.92
CA GLY A 234 -9.32 -2.34 -15.54
C GLY A 234 -8.35 -1.71 -14.54
N THR A 235 -7.29 -1.11 -15.07
CA THR A 235 -6.15 -0.57 -14.29
C THR A 235 -6.17 0.95 -14.14
N GLY A 236 -7.28 1.60 -14.53
CA GLY A 236 -7.40 3.06 -14.46
C GLY A 236 -7.48 3.58 -13.01
N PRO A 237 -7.27 4.89 -12.81
CA PRO A 237 -7.33 5.50 -11.49
C PRO A 237 -8.69 5.31 -10.81
N LEU A 238 -8.70 5.39 -9.49
CA LEU A 238 -9.91 5.35 -8.66
C LEU A 238 -10.57 6.73 -8.66
N ASP A 239 -11.22 7.06 -9.77
CA ASP A 239 -11.67 8.41 -10.11
C ASP A 239 -13.16 8.54 -10.44
N GLU A 240 -13.95 7.56 -10.00
CA GLU A 240 -15.36 7.47 -10.32
C GLU A 240 -16.17 6.88 -9.16
N THR A 241 -17.46 7.20 -9.14
CA THR A 241 -18.45 6.53 -8.29
C THR A 241 -19.17 5.47 -9.12
N PRO A 242 -19.17 4.19 -8.72
CA PRO A 242 -19.95 3.17 -9.41
C PRO A 242 -21.43 3.57 -9.44
N ARG A 243 -22.06 3.54 -10.63
CA ARG A 243 -23.49 3.86 -10.79
C ARG A 243 -24.41 2.82 -10.15
N ALA A 244 -23.92 1.60 -9.97
CA ALA A 244 -24.64 0.52 -9.32
C ALA A 244 -24.58 0.67 -7.80
N HIS A 245 -25.57 0.11 -7.11
CA HIS A 245 -25.54 -0.02 -5.66
C HIS A 245 -24.28 -0.77 -5.20
N PRO A 246 -23.71 -0.40 -4.05
CA PRO A 246 -22.58 -1.11 -3.49
C PRO A 246 -22.95 -2.57 -3.21
N ALA A 247 -22.01 -3.50 -3.44
CA ALA A 247 -22.12 -4.83 -2.87
C ALA A 247 -22.25 -4.70 -1.33
N PHE A 248 -23.09 -5.53 -0.70
CA PHE A 248 -23.34 -5.51 0.75
C PHE A 248 -23.82 -4.16 1.29
N GLU A 249 -24.70 -3.48 0.54
CA GLU A 249 -25.36 -2.25 0.98
C GLU A 249 -25.95 -2.41 2.38
N ASN A 250 -25.77 -1.38 3.22
CA ASN A 250 -26.01 -1.47 4.65
C ASN A 250 -26.69 -0.20 5.16
N ALA A 251 -27.87 -0.35 5.78
CA ALA A 251 -28.64 0.75 6.34
C ALA A 251 -28.25 1.09 7.80
N LYS A 252 -27.22 0.47 8.37
CA LYS A 252 -26.74 0.77 9.73
C LYS A 252 -25.82 1.98 9.73
N GLU A 253 -25.75 2.67 10.87
CA GLU A 253 -24.71 3.65 11.14
C GLU A 253 -23.36 2.96 11.35
N ILE A 254 -22.30 3.58 10.83
CA ILE A 254 -20.92 3.08 10.90
C ILE A 254 -20.09 4.02 11.75
N LEU A 255 -19.58 3.50 12.87
CA LEU A 255 -18.76 4.24 13.83
C LEU A 255 -17.30 3.82 13.81
N THR A 256 -17.00 2.61 13.33
CA THR A 256 -15.63 2.08 13.23
C THR A 256 -15.46 1.29 11.94
N VAL A 257 -14.21 1.17 11.47
CA VAL A 257 -13.87 0.38 10.29
C VAL A 257 -14.31 -1.08 10.43
N ALA A 258 -14.29 -1.63 11.65
CA ALA A 258 -14.69 -3.01 11.92
C ALA A 258 -16.18 -3.31 11.64
N ASN A 259 -17.03 -2.28 11.60
CA ASN A 259 -18.46 -2.43 11.33
C ASN A 259 -18.82 -2.24 9.85
N ALA A 260 -17.86 -1.82 9.01
CA ALA A 260 -18.09 -1.57 7.61
C ALA A 260 -18.15 -2.86 6.80
N ARG A 261 -19.10 -2.93 5.85
CA ARG A 261 -19.30 -4.08 4.96
C ARG A 261 -18.87 -3.81 3.52
N ASN A 262 -18.70 -2.54 3.18
CA ASN A 262 -18.31 -2.09 1.86
C ASN A 262 -17.60 -0.73 2.00
N TRP A 263 -16.88 -0.33 0.97
CA TRP A 263 -16.20 0.96 0.97
C TRP A 263 -15.97 1.46 -0.45
N LEU A 264 -15.73 2.75 -0.57
CA LEU A 264 -15.51 3.43 -1.84
C LEU A 264 -14.23 4.28 -1.78
N PRO A 265 -13.13 3.79 -2.34
CA PRO A 265 -11.94 4.60 -2.58
C PRO A 265 -12.11 5.47 -3.84
N VAL A 266 -12.01 6.78 -3.66
CA VAL A 266 -11.95 7.79 -4.73
C VAL A 266 -10.68 8.62 -4.52
N LEU A 267 -9.57 8.14 -5.08
CA LEU A 267 -8.25 8.74 -4.91
C LEU A 267 -8.01 9.94 -5.85
N ARG A 268 -8.84 10.08 -6.89
CA ARG A 268 -8.75 11.15 -7.89
C ARG A 268 -10.13 11.73 -8.14
N SER A 269 -10.22 13.05 -8.29
CA SER A 269 -11.50 13.74 -8.47
C SER A 269 -11.60 14.54 -9.78
N ASP A 270 -10.65 14.36 -10.69
CA ASP A 270 -10.54 15.09 -11.96
C ASP A 270 -11.78 14.97 -12.84
N ARG A 271 -12.46 13.83 -12.82
CA ARG A 271 -13.61 13.54 -13.69
C ARG A 271 -14.94 14.06 -13.18
N PHE A 272 -15.00 14.61 -11.97
CA PHE A 272 -16.26 15.08 -11.37
C PHE A 272 -16.62 16.53 -11.76
N GLY A 273 -15.73 17.25 -12.45
CA GLY A 273 -15.96 18.63 -12.85
C GLY A 273 -15.73 19.61 -11.69
N THR A 274 -16.79 20.05 -11.02
CA THR A 274 -16.69 21.02 -9.91
C THR A 274 -16.65 20.31 -8.54
N LYS A 275 -16.12 20.98 -7.51
CA LYS A 275 -16.13 20.46 -6.14
C LYS A 275 -17.55 20.09 -5.66
N GLY A 276 -18.54 20.91 -6.00
CA GLY A 276 -19.94 20.63 -5.67
C GLY A 276 -20.45 19.31 -6.27
N LYS A 277 -20.15 19.05 -7.55
CA LYS A 277 -20.52 17.80 -8.23
C LYS A 277 -19.76 16.59 -7.67
N PHE A 278 -18.50 16.77 -7.28
CA PHE A 278 -17.72 15.74 -6.60
C PHE A 278 -18.35 15.34 -5.26
N VAL A 279 -18.62 16.31 -4.39
CA VAL A 279 -19.24 16.07 -3.09
C VAL A 279 -20.63 15.46 -3.25
N GLU A 280 -21.44 15.95 -4.19
CA GLU A 280 -22.75 15.40 -4.50
C GLU A 280 -22.69 13.95 -4.99
N ALA A 281 -21.79 13.64 -5.93
CA ALA A 281 -21.65 12.29 -6.47
C ALA A 281 -21.30 11.26 -5.40
N ILE A 282 -20.48 11.62 -4.40
CA ILE A 282 -20.17 10.75 -3.26
C ILE A 282 -21.35 10.70 -2.28
N ALA A 283 -21.99 11.84 -1.98
CA ALA A 283 -23.16 11.93 -1.12
C ALA A 283 -24.31 11.01 -1.59
N GLU A 284 -24.46 10.85 -2.91
CA GLU A 284 -25.47 10.01 -3.56
C GLU A 284 -25.16 8.50 -3.53
N THR A 285 -24.16 8.06 -2.75
CA THR A 285 -23.82 6.64 -2.59
C THR A 285 -24.13 6.11 -1.19
N ASN A 286 -24.26 4.79 -1.06
CA ASN A 286 -24.58 4.10 0.20
C ASN A 286 -23.41 3.31 0.80
N TYR A 287 -22.18 3.72 0.49
CA TYR A 287 -21.00 3.05 1.04
C TYR A 287 -20.82 3.31 2.54
N ASP A 288 -20.37 2.31 3.29
CA ASP A 288 -20.11 2.37 4.75
C ASP A 288 -18.88 3.21 5.09
N ILE A 289 -17.89 3.22 4.19
CA ILE A 289 -16.70 4.06 4.23
C ILE A 289 -16.52 4.72 2.87
N VAL A 290 -16.19 6.01 2.85
CA VAL A 290 -15.67 6.69 1.66
C VAL A 290 -14.25 7.17 1.95
N LEU A 291 -13.32 6.85 1.06
CA LEU A 291 -11.94 7.34 1.12
C LEU A 291 -11.76 8.37 0.00
N VAL A 292 -11.39 9.59 0.36
CA VAL A 292 -11.30 10.73 -0.57
C VAL A 292 -10.06 11.57 -0.31
N ASP A 293 -9.60 12.31 -1.32
CA ASP A 293 -8.60 13.36 -1.11
C ASP A 293 -9.18 14.54 -0.31
N VAL A 294 -8.32 15.27 0.40
CA VAL A 294 -8.70 16.51 1.11
C VAL A 294 -9.02 17.67 0.18
N ALA A 295 -8.60 17.56 -1.08
CA ALA A 295 -8.81 18.59 -2.10
C ALA A 295 -9.42 17.99 -3.38
N HIS A 296 -10.40 18.70 -3.93
CA HIS A 296 -10.91 18.45 -5.26
C HIS A 296 -9.85 18.82 -6.30
N ARG A 297 -9.53 17.90 -7.22
CA ARG A 297 -8.39 17.97 -8.14
C ARG A 297 -7.08 18.33 -7.44
N SER A 298 -6.97 17.90 -6.18
CA SER A 298 -5.76 18.02 -5.36
C SER A 298 -5.27 19.44 -5.07
N ALA A 299 -6.00 20.47 -5.53
CA ALA A 299 -5.70 21.88 -5.33
C ALA A 299 -6.85 22.66 -4.66
N GLU A 300 -8.12 22.30 -4.92
CA GLU A 300 -9.27 22.99 -4.34
C GLU A 300 -9.71 22.31 -3.03
N LEU A 301 -9.27 22.85 -1.88
CA LEU A 301 -9.56 22.27 -0.57
C LEU A 301 -11.07 22.10 -0.31
N LEU A 302 -11.42 20.94 0.25
CA LEU A 302 -12.71 20.69 0.86
C LEU A 302 -12.84 21.49 2.15
N VAL A 303 -14.07 21.85 2.52
CA VAL A 303 -14.37 22.54 3.78
C VAL A 303 -15.17 21.66 4.73
N LYS A 304 -15.27 22.06 6.00
CA LYS A 304 -16.04 21.34 7.04
C LYS A 304 -17.47 20.97 6.60
N ALA A 305 -18.13 21.85 5.84
CA ALA A 305 -19.48 21.61 5.32
C ALA A 305 -19.50 20.46 4.29
N ASP A 306 -18.49 20.38 3.42
CA ASP A 306 -18.36 19.28 2.46
C ASP A 306 -18.20 17.95 3.20
N ILE A 307 -17.28 17.89 4.17
CA ILE A 307 -17.03 16.67 4.95
C ILE A 307 -18.26 16.25 5.77
N SER A 308 -18.97 17.22 6.35
CA SER A 308 -20.21 16.97 7.09
C SER A 308 -21.30 16.39 6.19
N ARG A 309 -21.38 16.81 4.93
CA ARG A 309 -22.30 16.23 3.94
C ARG A 309 -21.88 14.81 3.56
N LEU A 310 -20.59 14.55 3.40
CA LEU A 310 -20.07 13.21 3.08
C LEU A 310 -20.28 12.19 4.21
N LYS A 311 -20.49 12.62 5.45
CA LYS A 311 -20.69 11.74 6.61
C LYS A 311 -22.01 10.96 6.62
N PHE A 312 -22.91 11.23 5.68
CA PHE A 312 -24.18 10.51 5.56
C PHE A 312 -24.25 9.77 4.24
N LYS A 313 -24.80 8.55 4.29
CA LYS A 313 -25.19 7.78 3.12
C LYS A 313 -26.39 8.44 2.46
N LYS A 314 -26.63 8.14 1.19
CA LYS A 314 -27.87 8.54 0.51
C LYS A 314 -29.12 8.07 1.25
N LEU A 315 -29.08 6.91 1.89
CA LEU A 315 -30.17 6.37 2.70
C LEU A 315 -30.42 7.14 4.02
N GLY A 316 -29.50 8.01 4.45
CA GLY A 316 -29.59 8.78 5.70
C GLY A 316 -28.62 8.37 6.82
N PRO A 317 -28.32 7.08 7.08
CA PRO A 317 -27.41 6.68 8.16
C PRO A 317 -25.99 7.22 8.00
N ARG A 318 -25.32 7.41 9.14
CA ARG A 318 -23.92 7.83 9.21
C ARG A 318 -22.97 6.80 8.59
N ARG A 319 -21.96 7.30 7.87
CA ARG A 319 -20.80 6.55 7.36
C ARG A 319 -19.49 7.21 7.79
N LEU A 320 -18.38 6.51 7.60
CA LEU A 320 -17.04 7.07 7.83
C LEU A 320 -16.51 7.78 6.58
N VAL A 321 -15.93 8.96 6.78
CA VAL A 321 -15.19 9.69 5.74
C VAL A 321 -13.71 9.69 6.12
N ILE A 322 -12.88 9.04 5.31
CA ILE A 322 -11.44 8.87 5.54
C ILE A 322 -10.68 9.70 4.49
N ALA A 323 -9.66 10.44 4.92
CA ALA A 323 -8.78 11.16 4.01
C ALA A 323 -7.64 10.25 3.52
N VAL A 324 -7.29 10.29 2.23
CA VAL A 324 -6.02 9.74 1.75
C VAL A 324 -4.89 10.74 2.00
N MET A 325 -3.79 10.26 2.59
CA MET A 325 -2.62 11.07 2.91
C MET A 325 -1.34 10.32 2.52
N PRO A 326 -0.69 10.69 1.41
CA PRO A 326 0.63 10.19 1.05
C PRO A 326 1.68 10.52 2.12
N LEU A 327 2.51 9.53 2.50
CA LEU A 327 3.62 9.73 3.43
C LEU A 327 4.99 9.71 2.75
N GLY A 328 5.21 8.78 1.82
CA GLY A 328 6.51 8.58 1.19
C GLY A 328 6.74 9.36 -0.10
N ARG A 329 5.69 10.00 -0.64
CA ARG A 329 5.75 10.77 -1.89
C ARG A 329 5.20 12.18 -1.74
N ALA A 330 5.78 13.10 -2.50
CA ALA A 330 5.27 14.45 -2.72
C ALA A 330 4.80 14.61 -4.17
N TYR A 331 3.84 15.52 -4.38
CA TYR A 331 3.21 15.74 -5.67
C TYR A 331 3.17 17.23 -5.98
N ASP A 332 3.66 17.64 -7.16
CA ASP A 332 3.77 19.06 -7.54
C ASP A 332 2.43 19.75 -7.81
N TRP A 333 1.40 18.96 -8.08
CA TRP A 333 0.03 19.41 -8.30
C TRP A 333 -0.80 19.48 -7.01
N ARG A 334 -0.21 19.19 -5.83
CA ARG A 334 -0.92 19.31 -4.55
C ARG A 334 -0.82 20.72 -3.97
N TRP A 335 -1.86 21.10 -3.23
CA TRP A 335 -2.02 22.39 -2.56
C TRP A 335 -0.87 22.81 -1.63
N TYR A 336 -0.07 21.86 -1.10
CA TYR A 336 1.06 22.16 -0.23
C TYR A 336 2.37 22.45 -0.97
N TRP A 337 2.42 22.18 -2.28
CA TRP A 337 3.62 22.37 -3.07
C TRP A 337 3.99 23.86 -3.12
N GLN A 338 5.28 24.16 -2.93
CA GLN A 338 5.76 25.54 -2.94
C GLN A 338 6.53 25.83 -4.23
N LYS A 339 6.42 27.08 -4.71
CA LYS A 339 7.16 27.52 -5.89
C LYS A 339 8.67 27.40 -5.64
N GLY A 340 9.38 26.78 -6.58
CA GLY A 340 10.84 26.59 -6.51
C GLY A 340 11.27 25.29 -5.85
N TRP A 341 10.33 24.42 -5.44
CA TRP A 341 10.65 23.05 -5.07
C TRP A 341 11.13 22.26 -6.28
N GLU A 342 12.26 21.59 -6.12
CA GLU A 342 12.92 20.72 -7.09
C GLU A 342 13.67 19.61 -6.36
N VAL A 343 14.17 18.60 -7.09
CA VAL A 343 14.94 17.52 -6.47
C VAL A 343 16.17 18.10 -5.76
N GLY A 344 16.35 17.72 -4.49
CA GLY A 344 17.40 18.23 -3.60
C GLY A 344 17.07 19.56 -2.90
N ASN A 345 15.98 20.25 -3.28
CA ASN A 345 15.57 21.50 -2.67
C ASN A 345 14.04 21.63 -2.56
N PRO A 346 13.44 21.42 -1.38
CA PRO A 346 14.08 21.12 -0.10
C PRO A 346 14.72 19.73 -0.07
N ALA A 347 15.67 19.52 0.84
CA ALA A 347 16.49 18.30 0.90
C ALA A 347 15.67 17.00 1.05
N PHE A 348 14.44 17.09 1.57
CA PHE A 348 13.56 15.92 1.65
C PHE A 348 12.99 15.46 0.30
N LEU A 349 13.02 16.30 -0.75
CA LEU A 349 12.66 15.87 -2.12
C LEU A 349 13.85 15.15 -2.73
N TYR A 350 13.89 13.84 -2.58
CA TYR A 350 15.10 13.06 -2.84
C TYR A 350 15.29 12.73 -4.33
N ALA A 351 14.23 12.33 -5.03
CA ALA A 351 14.28 11.94 -6.44
C ALA A 351 12.93 12.14 -7.14
N LEU A 352 12.94 12.11 -8.47
CA LEU A 352 11.72 11.95 -9.27
C LEU A 352 11.27 10.49 -9.23
N ASP A 353 9.96 10.28 -9.20
CA ASP A 353 9.36 8.96 -9.41
C ASP A 353 8.88 8.80 -10.88
N GLU A 354 8.43 7.61 -11.27
CA GLU A 354 7.97 7.31 -12.64
C GLU A 354 6.78 8.19 -13.08
N GLY A 355 5.94 8.60 -12.12
CA GLY A 355 4.75 9.41 -12.37
C GLY A 355 5.08 10.90 -12.59
N PRO A 356 4.54 11.56 -13.65
CA PRO A 356 4.72 12.99 -13.83
C PRO A 356 4.33 13.79 -12.58
N GLY A 357 5.23 14.69 -12.15
CA GLY A 357 5.02 15.52 -10.98
C GLY A 357 5.05 14.77 -9.64
N THR A 358 5.58 13.54 -9.61
CA THR A 358 5.70 12.72 -8.41
C THR A 358 7.16 12.67 -7.96
N TYR A 359 7.38 12.87 -6.67
CA TYR A 359 8.69 12.98 -6.05
C TYR A 359 8.78 12.02 -4.86
N ILE A 360 9.89 11.30 -4.79
CA ILE A 360 10.23 10.45 -3.64
C ILE A 360 10.70 11.33 -2.51
N THR A 361 10.14 11.13 -1.32
CA THR A 361 10.50 11.91 -0.12
C THR A 361 11.28 11.08 0.88
N ASP A 362 12.28 11.71 1.50
CA ASP A 362 12.91 11.16 2.70
C ASP A 362 11.96 11.28 3.90
N MET A 363 11.33 10.16 4.27
CA MET A 363 10.44 10.08 5.42
C MET A 363 11.14 10.37 6.75
N GLY A 364 12.46 10.20 6.84
CA GLY A 364 13.25 10.52 8.01
C GLY A 364 13.40 12.03 8.26
N SER A 365 13.22 12.86 7.23
CA SER A 365 13.42 14.30 7.30
C SER A 365 12.46 15.00 8.28
N GLY A 366 13.02 15.77 9.20
CA GLY A 366 12.24 16.56 10.17
C GLY A 366 11.34 17.62 9.52
N GLU A 367 11.78 18.22 8.40
CA GLU A 367 10.98 19.20 7.66
C GLU A 367 9.74 18.54 7.03
N TRP A 368 9.94 17.38 6.40
CA TRP A 368 8.86 16.61 5.80
C TRP A 368 7.87 16.11 6.86
N ARG A 369 8.37 15.55 7.97
CA ARG A 369 7.54 15.16 9.13
C ARG A 369 6.75 16.34 9.69
N GLY A 370 7.35 17.53 9.75
CA GLY A 370 6.67 18.75 10.16
C GLY A 370 5.51 19.15 9.21
N LEU A 371 5.68 18.97 7.90
CA LEU A 371 4.62 19.17 6.92
C LEU A 371 3.50 18.13 7.08
N LEU A 372 3.86 16.85 7.21
CA LEU A 372 2.91 15.76 7.43
C LEU A 372 2.08 15.97 8.70
N GLY A 373 2.69 16.43 9.80
CA GLY A 373 1.99 16.76 11.04
C GLY A 373 0.96 17.88 10.87
N LYS A 374 1.30 18.94 10.13
CA LYS A 374 0.34 20.03 9.81
C LYS A 374 -0.77 19.54 8.89
N TYR A 375 -0.44 18.70 7.92
CA TYR A 375 -1.41 18.10 7.00
C TYR A 375 -2.44 17.26 7.78
N LEU A 376 -1.97 16.35 8.64
CA LEU A 376 -2.85 15.53 9.47
C LEU A 376 -3.68 16.38 10.44
N GLY A 377 -3.08 17.42 11.04
CA GLY A 377 -3.82 18.41 11.84
C GLY A 377 -5.00 19.01 11.06
N GLY A 378 -4.75 19.45 9.83
CA GLY A 378 -5.76 19.98 8.92
C GLY A 378 -6.87 18.99 8.55
N ILE A 379 -6.52 17.72 8.29
CA ILE A 379 -7.50 16.62 8.06
C ILE A 379 -8.45 16.51 9.25
N MET A 380 -7.90 16.49 10.47
CA MET A 380 -8.69 16.39 11.69
C MET A 380 -9.55 17.64 11.92
N ASP A 381 -9.01 18.83 11.62
CA ASP A 381 -9.72 20.10 11.73
C ASP A 381 -10.89 20.22 10.76
N LEU A 382 -10.77 19.67 9.54
CA LEU A 382 -11.87 19.59 8.57
C LEU A 382 -12.98 18.62 9.02
N GLY A 383 -12.69 17.79 10.02
CA GLY A 383 -13.65 16.87 10.62
C GLY A 383 -13.74 15.52 9.93
N PHE A 384 -12.69 15.07 9.23
CA PHE A 384 -12.62 13.67 8.77
C PHE A 384 -12.73 12.70 9.94
N ASP A 385 -13.28 11.50 9.70
CA ASP A 385 -13.39 10.45 10.70
C ASP A 385 -12.14 9.57 10.80
N GLY A 386 -11.25 9.67 9.81
CA GLY A 386 -9.98 8.95 9.80
C GLY A 386 -9.03 9.40 8.70
N VAL A 387 -7.86 8.78 8.68
CA VAL A 387 -6.84 8.93 7.64
C VAL A 387 -6.39 7.54 7.17
N MET A 388 -6.12 7.42 5.87
CA MET A 388 -5.33 6.34 5.30
C MET A 388 -3.97 6.90 4.91
N PHE A 389 -2.93 6.43 5.58
CA PHE A 389 -1.56 6.67 5.19
C PHE A 389 -1.26 5.84 3.93
N ASP A 390 -1.02 6.54 2.82
CA ASP A 390 -0.69 5.96 1.53
C ASP A 390 0.79 6.17 1.20
N ASP A 391 1.28 5.50 0.16
CA ASP A 391 2.69 5.56 -0.26
C ASP A 391 3.69 5.18 0.85
N VAL A 392 3.25 4.41 1.86
CA VAL A 392 4.10 4.02 3.00
C VAL A 392 5.24 3.12 2.55
N GLY A 393 5.05 2.35 1.47
CA GLY A 393 6.07 1.47 0.88
C GLY A 393 7.26 2.16 0.24
N THR A 394 7.30 3.49 0.20
CA THR A 394 8.37 4.23 -0.49
C THR A 394 9.77 3.96 0.10
N TYR A 395 9.87 3.47 1.34
CA TYR A 395 11.15 3.03 1.91
C TYR A 395 11.84 1.92 1.10
N GLN A 396 11.06 1.08 0.39
CA GLN A 396 11.61 0.00 -0.45
C GLN A 396 12.48 0.55 -1.56
N TRP A 397 12.16 1.75 -2.06
CA TRP A 397 13.00 2.45 -3.03
C TRP A 397 14.39 2.76 -2.47
N PHE A 398 14.47 3.21 -1.22
CA PHE A 398 15.75 3.46 -0.55
C PHE A 398 16.50 2.15 -0.26
N GLU A 399 15.80 1.07 0.04
CA GLU A 399 16.39 -0.28 0.21
C GLU A 399 16.98 -0.82 -1.11
N GLU A 400 16.32 -0.59 -2.23
CA GLU A 400 16.82 -0.94 -3.57
C GLU A 400 18.00 -0.05 -3.98
N LEU A 401 17.93 1.25 -3.68
CA LEU A 401 19.00 2.21 -3.97
C LEU A 401 20.26 1.93 -3.13
N MET A 402 20.08 1.52 -1.88
CA MET A 402 21.14 1.27 -0.89
C MET A 402 21.01 -0.15 -0.32
N PRO A 403 21.41 -1.17 -1.08
CA PRO A 403 21.37 -2.55 -0.61
C PRO A 403 22.42 -2.79 0.48
N LEU A 404 22.07 -3.57 1.51
CA LEU A 404 22.98 -3.95 2.60
C LEU A 404 24.05 -4.95 2.17
N GLY A 405 23.88 -5.60 1.02
CA GLY A 405 24.80 -6.54 0.40
C GLY A 405 24.18 -7.12 -0.88
N GLY A 406 25.03 -7.45 -1.86
CA GLY A 406 24.66 -8.05 -3.15
C GLY A 406 25.42 -9.34 -3.42
#